data_AF-A0A096KL53-F1
#
_entry.id   AF-A0A096KL53-F1
#
_cell.length_a   1.000
_cell.length_b   1.000
_cell.length_c   1.000
_cell.angle_alpha   90.00
_cell.angle_beta   90.00
_cell.angle_gamma   90.00
#
_symmetry.space_group_name_H-M   'P 1'
#
loop_
_entity.id
_entity.type
_entity.pdbx_description
1 polymer ?
#
loop_
_entity_poly.entity_id
_entity_poly.type
_entity_poly.pdbx_seq_one_letter_code
_entity_poly.pdbx_strand_id
1 'polypeptide(L)'
;MAEDKHMTLAEAVAQVQRSVVVPKARYNDHGNFYYRSMEDIVAALKEPCKEAGIAFTLNDSIVQIGERYYVEATCRLFFKDGHGDPMDVTAYAREPLSQKGMNEAQVTGSASSYARKYALCGAFDIDGTSDPDTLMGTEKHAEKEPPEFGQFIAKCKSCGTSYVFESRQQYEQFKANPGCCPSPAWQVV
;
A
#
# COMPACT_ATOMS: atom_id res chain seq x y z
N MET A 1 12.20 36.48 -34.33
CA MET A 1 12.15 35.01 -34.26
C MET A 1 11.57 34.69 -32.90
N ALA A 2 10.45 33.98 -32.83
CA ALA A 2 9.91 33.55 -31.55
C ALA A 2 10.84 32.46 -31.01
N GLU A 3 11.44 32.68 -29.85
CA GLU A 3 12.09 31.59 -29.11
C GLU A 3 11.01 30.57 -28.79
N ASP A 4 11.13 29.39 -29.37
CA ASP A 4 10.27 28.26 -29.06
C ASP A 4 10.62 27.83 -27.64
N LYS A 5 9.88 28.37 -26.66
CA LYS A 5 10.16 28.15 -25.25
C LYS A 5 9.77 26.72 -24.91
N HIS A 6 10.75 25.84 -25.01
CA HIS A 6 10.57 24.44 -24.65
C HIS A 6 10.26 24.32 -23.15
N MET A 7 9.27 23.49 -22.83
CA MET A 7 8.94 23.16 -21.44
C MET A 7 10.16 22.53 -20.75
N THR A 8 10.44 22.92 -19.52
CA THR A 8 11.51 22.33 -18.71
C THR A 8 11.10 20.96 -18.15
N LEU A 9 12.06 20.11 -17.79
CA LEU A 9 11.76 18.79 -17.24
C LEU A 9 10.95 18.89 -15.93
N ALA A 10 11.22 19.91 -15.12
CA ALA A 10 10.47 20.19 -13.91
C ALA A 10 8.99 20.53 -14.20
N GLU A 11 8.72 21.33 -15.23
CA GLU A 11 7.34 21.65 -15.64
C GLU A 11 6.60 20.41 -16.16
N ALA A 12 7.30 19.54 -16.91
CA ALA A 12 6.77 18.27 -17.40
C ALA A 12 6.43 17.30 -16.26
N VAL A 13 7.35 17.16 -15.29
CA VAL A 13 7.12 16.35 -14.08
C VAL A 13 5.95 16.90 -13.28
N ALA A 14 5.87 18.23 -13.10
CA ALA A 14 4.74 18.85 -12.42
C ALA A 14 3.40 18.61 -13.13
N GLN A 15 3.39 18.49 -14.46
CA GLN A 15 2.20 18.09 -15.21
C GLN A 15 1.77 16.66 -14.87
N VAL A 16 2.72 15.71 -14.79
CA VAL A 16 2.43 14.33 -14.38
C VAL A 16 1.94 14.27 -12.94
N GLN A 17 2.59 14.99 -12.01
CA GLN A 17 2.21 15.05 -10.60
C GLN A 17 0.75 15.50 -10.40
N ARG A 18 0.25 16.42 -11.23
CA ARG A 18 -1.14 16.90 -11.15
C ARG A 18 -2.18 15.90 -11.64
N SER A 19 -1.81 14.95 -12.50
CA SER A 19 -2.74 14.03 -13.15
C SER A 19 -2.68 12.61 -12.60
N VAL A 20 -1.53 12.18 -12.06
CA VAL A 20 -1.34 10.81 -11.59
C VAL A 20 -1.96 10.61 -10.21
N VAL A 21 -2.79 9.57 -10.08
CA VAL A 21 -3.34 9.11 -8.80
C VAL A 21 -3.22 7.60 -8.75
N VAL A 22 -2.60 7.06 -7.69
CA VAL A 22 -2.39 5.61 -7.52
C VAL A 22 -2.88 5.16 -6.13
N PRO A 23 -4.14 4.70 -6.01
CA PRO A 23 -4.69 4.28 -4.73
C PRO A 23 -3.99 3.02 -4.19
N LYS A 24 -3.95 2.86 -2.86
CA LYS A 24 -3.54 1.61 -2.20
C LYS A 24 -4.68 0.58 -2.32
N ALA A 25 -4.90 0.02 -3.50
CA ALA A 25 -6.04 -0.86 -3.78
C ALA A 25 -5.78 -2.35 -3.48
N ARG A 26 -4.53 -2.76 -3.31
CA ARG A 26 -4.17 -4.15 -3.01
C ARG A 26 -4.12 -4.37 -1.52
N TYR A 27 -4.64 -5.51 -1.05
CA TYR A 27 -4.60 -5.89 0.36
C TYR A 27 -3.57 -7.01 0.59
N ASN A 28 -2.79 -6.91 1.66
CA ASN A 28 -1.85 -7.93 2.09
C ASN A 28 -2.41 -8.64 3.33
N ASP A 29 -2.85 -9.88 3.18
CA ASP A 29 -3.44 -10.67 4.27
C ASP A 29 -2.45 -10.97 5.39
N HIS A 30 -1.16 -11.13 5.07
CA HIS A 30 -0.13 -11.48 6.04
C HIS A 30 0.26 -10.30 6.94
N GLY A 31 0.35 -9.11 6.34
CA GLY A 31 0.69 -7.87 7.04
C GLY A 31 -0.51 -7.05 7.50
N ASN A 32 -1.73 -7.42 7.08
CA ASN A 32 -2.97 -6.70 7.36
C ASN A 32 -2.90 -5.22 6.97
N PHE A 33 -2.45 -4.93 5.75
CA PHE A 33 -2.36 -3.56 5.25
C PHE A 33 -2.67 -3.46 3.75
N TYR A 34 -3.15 -2.28 3.34
CA TYR A 34 -3.33 -1.92 1.94
C TYR A 34 -2.04 -1.33 1.33
N TYR A 35 -1.77 -1.66 0.08
CA TYR A 35 -0.59 -1.21 -0.65
C TYR A 35 -0.88 -1.00 -2.14
N ARG A 36 0.10 -0.39 -2.83
CA ARG A 36 0.18 -0.34 -4.29
C ARG A 36 1.44 -1.08 -4.73
N SER A 37 1.35 -1.86 -5.79
CA SER A 37 2.52 -2.53 -6.37
C SER A 37 3.35 -1.56 -7.21
N MET A 38 4.55 -1.98 -7.59
CA MET A 38 5.36 -1.22 -8.55
C MET A 38 4.68 -1.20 -9.92
N GLU A 39 4.06 -2.31 -10.32
CA GLU A 39 3.33 -2.47 -11.57
C GLU A 39 2.12 -1.52 -11.65
N ASP A 40 1.41 -1.31 -10.55
CA ASP A 40 0.30 -0.34 -10.48
C ASP A 40 0.80 1.08 -10.74
N ILE A 41 1.91 1.46 -10.09
CA ILE A 41 2.51 2.79 -10.25
C ILE A 41 2.98 2.98 -11.71
N VAL A 42 3.74 2.02 -12.24
CA VAL A 42 4.25 2.11 -13.61
C VAL A 42 3.12 2.16 -14.63
N ALA A 43 2.06 1.35 -14.45
CA ALA A 43 0.91 1.38 -15.33
C ALA A 43 0.21 2.75 -15.30
N ALA A 44 0.01 3.33 -14.11
CA ALA A 44 -0.62 4.63 -13.95
C ALA A 44 0.20 5.80 -14.53
N LEU A 45 1.53 5.68 -14.58
CA LEU A 45 2.42 6.71 -15.12
C LEU A 45 2.52 6.71 -16.66
N LYS A 46 2.12 5.64 -17.35
CA LYS A 46 2.32 5.51 -18.80
C LYS A 46 1.67 6.64 -19.60
N GLU A 47 0.39 6.91 -19.38
CA GLU A 47 -0.33 7.94 -20.14
C GLU A 47 0.09 9.36 -19.70
N PRO A 48 0.18 9.70 -18.40
CA PRO A 48 0.69 11.00 -17.96
C PRO A 48 2.07 11.35 -18.50
N CYS A 49 3.03 10.42 -18.45
CA CYS A 49 4.38 10.65 -18.98
C CYS A 49 4.37 10.87 -20.50
N LYS A 50 3.54 10.10 -21.23
CA LYS A 50 3.36 10.26 -22.67
C LYS A 50 2.80 11.65 -23.03
N GLU A 51 1.81 12.13 -22.29
CA GLU A 51 1.22 13.47 -22.46
C GLU A 51 2.22 14.58 -22.15
N ALA A 52 3.04 14.41 -21.11
CA ALA A 52 4.09 15.36 -20.73
C ALA A 52 5.36 15.27 -21.60
N GLY A 53 5.44 14.30 -22.52
CA GLY A 53 6.58 14.13 -23.42
C GLY A 53 7.85 13.56 -22.76
N ILE A 54 7.72 12.95 -21.59
CA ILE A 54 8.84 12.40 -20.81
C ILE A 54 8.80 10.88 -20.75
N ALA A 55 9.96 10.29 -20.49
CA ALA A 55 10.13 8.88 -20.20
C ALA A 55 11.01 8.71 -18.95
N PHE A 56 11.04 7.50 -18.41
CA PHE A 56 11.93 7.16 -17.30
C PHE A 56 12.52 5.77 -17.41
N THR A 57 13.66 5.57 -16.75
CA THR A 57 14.28 4.26 -16.53
C THR A 57 14.50 4.01 -15.05
N LEU A 58 14.54 2.73 -14.65
CA LEU A 58 14.85 2.32 -13.29
C LEU A 58 16.08 1.43 -13.30
N ASN A 59 17.04 1.76 -12.44
CA ASN A 59 18.25 0.97 -12.22
C ASN A 59 18.44 0.75 -10.74
N ASP A 60 18.86 -0.46 -10.37
CA ASP A 60 19.16 -0.80 -8.98
C ASP A 60 20.68 -0.97 -8.81
N SER A 61 21.17 -0.55 -7.66
CA SER A 61 22.52 -0.81 -7.17
C SER A 61 22.44 -1.34 -5.73
N ILE A 62 23.49 -2.03 -5.27
CA ILE A 62 23.61 -2.47 -3.88
C ILE A 62 24.58 -1.53 -3.17
N VAL A 63 24.13 -0.95 -2.06
CA VAL A 63 24.92 -0.05 -1.22
C VAL A 63 25.04 -0.66 0.17
N GLN A 64 26.28 -0.80 0.66
CA GLN A 64 26.56 -1.23 2.02
C GLN A 64 26.81 -0.02 2.92
N ILE A 65 26.08 0.06 4.04
CA ILE A 65 26.24 1.09 5.07
C ILE A 65 26.47 0.39 6.41
N GLY A 66 27.72 0.36 6.87
CA GLY A 66 28.11 -0.40 8.05
C GLY A 66 27.85 -1.90 7.86
N GLU A 67 27.03 -2.48 8.74
CA GLU A 67 26.64 -3.90 8.70
C GLU A 67 25.33 -4.16 7.93
N ARG A 68 24.83 -3.17 7.18
CA ARG A 68 23.52 -3.25 6.49
C ARG A 68 23.68 -3.10 4.99
N TYR A 69 22.91 -3.88 4.25
CA TYR A 69 22.76 -3.76 2.80
C TYR A 69 21.47 -3.02 2.46
N TYR A 70 21.55 -2.15 1.47
CA TYR A 70 20.43 -1.42 0.91
C TYR A 70 20.40 -1.67 -0.59
N VAL A 71 19.20 -1.88 -1.13
CA VAL A 71 18.98 -1.69 -2.55
C VAL A 71 18.73 -0.21 -2.77
N GLU A 72 19.59 0.43 -3.53
CA GLU A 72 19.42 1.78 -4.05
C GLU A 72 18.74 1.66 -5.42
N ALA A 73 17.61 2.33 -5.62
CA ALA A 73 16.94 2.40 -6.90
C ALA A 73 16.93 3.84 -7.40
N THR A 74 17.39 4.04 -8.63
CA THR A 74 17.44 5.34 -9.30
C THR A 74 16.42 5.38 -10.43
N CYS A 75 15.45 6.27 -10.31
CA CYS A 75 14.55 6.67 -11.38
C CYS A 75 15.18 7.83 -12.15
N ARG A 76 15.58 7.57 -13.40
CA ARG A 76 16.09 8.61 -14.29
C ARG A 76 14.98 9.09 -15.21
N LEU A 77 14.66 10.37 -15.16
CA LEU A 77 13.66 11.07 -15.97
C LEU A 77 14.35 11.85 -17.09
N PHE A 78 13.77 11.83 -18.28
CA PHE A 78 14.29 12.53 -19.45
C PHE A 78 13.18 12.81 -20.47
N PHE A 79 13.38 13.82 -21.32
CA PHE A 79 12.50 14.05 -22.45
C PHE A 79 12.74 13.04 -23.57
N LYS A 80 11.66 12.59 -24.19
CA LYS A 80 11.71 11.56 -25.24
C LYS A 80 12.49 11.98 -26.50
N ASP A 81 12.56 13.28 -26.76
CA ASP A 81 13.26 13.89 -27.89
C ASP A 81 14.71 14.29 -27.53
N GLY A 82 15.12 14.06 -26.28
CA GLY A 82 16.49 14.23 -25.80
C GLY A 82 16.92 15.66 -25.50
N HIS A 83 16.00 16.63 -25.47
CA HIS A 83 16.36 17.98 -25.03
C HIS A 83 16.42 18.07 -23.49
N GLY A 84 17.17 19.06 -22.98
CA GLY A 84 17.35 19.28 -21.55
C GLY A 84 18.19 18.21 -20.86
N ASP A 85 18.59 18.50 -19.62
CA ASP A 85 19.32 17.54 -18.80
C ASP A 85 18.37 16.55 -18.11
N PRO A 86 18.75 15.27 -17.97
CA PRO A 86 17.98 14.30 -17.23
C PRO A 86 17.96 14.63 -15.73
N MET A 87 16.92 14.15 -15.04
CA MET A 87 16.79 14.26 -13.58
C MET A 87 16.79 12.87 -12.96
N ASP A 88 17.63 12.67 -11.95
CA ASP A 88 17.72 11.41 -11.22
C ASP A 88 17.07 11.55 -9.83
N VAL A 89 16.18 10.61 -9.50
CA VAL A 89 15.56 10.50 -8.19
C VAL A 89 15.88 9.14 -7.62
N THR A 90 16.55 9.13 -6.47
CA THR A 90 17.06 7.91 -5.84
C THR A 90 16.32 7.62 -4.55
N ALA A 91 16.01 6.35 -4.32
CA ALA A 91 15.47 5.88 -3.05
C ALA A 91 16.12 4.57 -2.61
N TYR A 92 15.96 4.24 -1.33
CA TYR A 92 16.62 3.10 -0.72
C TYR A 92 15.61 2.21 -0.02
N ALA A 93 15.85 0.90 -0.06
CA ALA A 93 15.21 -0.06 0.81
C ALA A 93 16.26 -0.94 1.46
N ARG A 94 16.20 -1.06 2.78
CA ARG A 94 17.10 -1.96 3.52
C ARG A 94 16.76 -3.40 3.19
N GLU A 95 17.74 -4.16 2.75
CA GLU A 95 17.62 -5.61 2.62
C GLU A 95 17.77 -6.25 4.02
N PRO A 96 16.78 -7.00 4.51
CA PRO A 96 16.93 -7.73 5.76
C PRO A 96 17.84 -8.95 5.56
N LEU A 97 18.62 -9.32 6.59
CA LEU A 97 19.44 -10.54 6.55
C LEU A 97 18.62 -11.81 6.29
N SER A 98 17.40 -11.85 6.81
CA SER A 98 16.42 -12.89 6.50
C SER A 98 15.00 -12.37 6.72
N GLN A 99 14.05 -12.97 6.02
CA GLN A 99 12.62 -12.72 6.21
C GLN A 99 11.87 -14.05 6.23
N LYS A 100 11.04 -14.26 7.25
CA LYS A 100 10.30 -15.52 7.44
C LYS A 100 9.43 -15.80 6.21
N GLY A 101 9.60 -16.99 5.63
CA GLY A 101 8.83 -17.44 4.46
C GLY A 101 9.36 -16.96 3.11
N MET A 102 10.52 -16.30 3.06
CA MET A 102 11.19 -15.90 1.82
C MET A 102 12.58 -16.53 1.71
N ASN A 103 12.95 -16.95 0.50
CA ASN A 103 14.34 -17.30 0.18
C ASN A 103 15.18 -16.02 -0.07
N GLU A 104 16.50 -16.16 -0.16
CA GLU A 104 17.44 -15.03 -0.32
C GLU A 104 17.11 -14.17 -1.55
N ALA A 105 16.84 -14.79 -2.70
CA ALA A 105 16.47 -14.06 -3.92
C ALA A 105 15.17 -13.26 -3.76
N GLN A 106 14.18 -13.81 -3.05
CA GLN A 106 12.92 -13.13 -2.75
C GLN A 106 13.13 -11.97 -1.78
N VAL A 107 14.06 -12.09 -0.85
CA VAL A 107 14.42 -11.01 0.08
C VAL A 107 14.99 -9.81 -0.68
N THR A 108 16.00 -10.02 -1.53
CA THR A 108 16.55 -8.97 -2.39
C THR A 108 15.52 -8.42 -3.38
N GLY A 109 14.72 -9.29 -4.00
CA GLY A 109 13.67 -8.88 -4.93
C GLY A 109 12.58 -8.03 -4.26
N SER A 110 12.24 -8.34 -3.01
CA SER A 110 11.33 -7.53 -2.19
C SER A 110 11.96 -6.15 -1.92
N ALA A 111 13.20 -6.10 -1.45
CA ALA A 111 13.91 -4.84 -1.20
C ALA A 111 14.01 -3.97 -2.47
N SER A 112 14.37 -4.54 -3.62
CA SER A 112 14.37 -3.86 -4.92
C SER A 112 13.00 -3.29 -5.27
N SER A 113 11.93 -4.06 -5.08
CA SER A 113 10.56 -3.60 -5.31
C SER A 113 10.19 -2.41 -4.41
N TYR A 114 10.62 -2.40 -3.14
CA TYR A 114 10.40 -1.26 -2.25
C TYR A 114 11.21 -0.03 -2.67
N ALA A 115 12.50 -0.19 -2.99
CA ALA A 115 13.34 0.92 -3.42
C ALA A 115 12.79 1.58 -4.69
N ARG A 116 12.42 0.78 -5.70
CA ARG A 116 11.82 1.29 -6.96
C ARG A 116 10.48 2.00 -6.74
N LYS A 117 9.61 1.45 -5.88
CA LYS A 117 8.36 2.14 -5.51
C LYS A 117 8.65 3.51 -4.90
N TYR A 118 9.61 3.60 -3.98
CA TYR A 118 9.95 4.88 -3.35
C TYR A 118 10.60 5.86 -4.33
N ALA A 119 11.44 5.39 -5.25
CA ALA A 119 12.04 6.24 -6.28
C ALA A 119 10.96 6.81 -7.21
N LEU A 120 9.99 5.99 -7.64
CA LEU A 120 8.85 6.44 -8.45
C LEU A 120 7.93 7.38 -7.68
N CYS A 121 7.60 7.06 -6.43
CA CYS A 121 6.78 7.94 -5.60
C CYS A 121 7.45 9.30 -5.37
N GLY A 122 8.76 9.33 -5.11
CA GLY A 122 9.51 10.59 -4.96
C GLY A 122 9.69 11.35 -6.27
N ALA A 123 9.77 10.66 -7.40
CA ALA A 123 9.90 11.29 -8.71
C ALA A 123 8.63 12.00 -9.17
N PHE A 124 7.47 11.48 -8.79
CA PHE A 124 6.15 11.94 -9.26
C PHE A 124 5.21 12.35 -8.12
N ASP A 125 5.73 12.61 -6.93
CA ASP A 125 4.97 12.96 -5.71
C ASP A 125 3.70 12.12 -5.53
N ILE A 126 3.81 10.82 -5.74
CA ILE A 126 2.67 9.90 -5.65
C ILE A 126 2.35 9.67 -4.19
N ASP A 127 1.47 10.50 -3.65
CA ASP A 127 1.00 10.40 -2.28
C ASP A 127 0.16 9.14 -2.05
N GLY A 128 -0.04 8.80 -0.78
CA GLY A 128 -1.08 7.87 -0.38
C GLY A 128 -2.20 8.63 0.28
N THR A 129 -3.43 8.29 -0.08
CA THR A 129 -4.64 8.76 0.59
C THR A 129 -4.74 8.36 2.07
N SER A 130 -3.75 7.64 2.60
CA SER A 130 -3.69 7.12 3.96
C SER A 130 -2.25 7.15 4.46
N ASP A 131 -1.98 8.12 5.34
CA ASP A 131 -0.77 8.22 6.13
C ASP A 131 -0.75 7.06 7.16
N PRO A 132 0.30 6.22 7.25
CA PRO A 132 0.41 5.20 8.29
C PRO A 132 0.50 5.77 9.71
N ASP A 133 0.87 7.05 9.87
CA ASP A 133 0.79 7.81 11.13
C ASP A 133 -0.60 8.46 11.32
N THR A 134 -1.52 8.27 10.37
CA THR A 134 -2.94 8.21 10.72
C THR A 134 -3.01 7.03 11.68
N LEU A 135 -2.84 7.32 12.97
CA LEU A 135 -3.25 6.45 14.05
C LEU A 135 -4.53 5.79 13.52
N MET A 136 -4.59 4.46 13.52
CA MET A 136 -5.85 3.75 13.50
C MET A 136 -6.61 4.17 14.76
N GLY A 137 -7.01 5.43 14.79
CA GLY A 137 -7.74 6.13 15.81
C GLY A 137 -9.15 5.74 15.53
N THR A 138 -9.57 4.67 16.20
CA THR A 138 -10.98 4.39 16.41
C THR A 138 -11.80 4.26 15.13
N GLU A 139 -11.42 3.36 14.23
CA GLU A 139 -12.51 2.49 13.76
C GLU A 139 -12.87 1.61 14.95
N LYS A 140 -13.71 2.14 15.83
CA LYS A 140 -14.66 1.30 16.53
C LYS A 140 -15.34 0.56 15.39
N HIS A 141 -14.93 -0.68 15.09
CA HIS A 141 -15.80 -1.58 14.38
C HIS A 141 -17.10 -1.51 15.16
N ALA A 142 -18.08 -0.79 14.60
CA ALA A 142 -19.40 -0.71 15.18
C ALA A 142 -19.77 -2.17 15.44
N GLU A 143 -20.06 -2.49 16.71
CA GLU A 143 -20.44 -3.85 17.06
C GLU A 143 -21.55 -4.24 16.10
N LYS A 144 -21.30 -5.23 15.25
CA LYS A 144 -22.27 -5.64 14.23
C LYS A 144 -23.56 -5.97 14.96
N GLU A 145 -24.61 -5.20 14.69
CA GLU A 145 -25.90 -5.52 15.25
C GLU A 145 -26.39 -6.83 14.64
N PRO A 146 -27.05 -7.69 15.43
CA PRO A 146 -27.66 -8.90 14.89
C PRO A 146 -28.67 -8.50 13.81
N PRO A 147 -28.61 -9.10 12.61
CA PRO A 147 -29.52 -8.77 11.52
C PRO A 147 -30.98 -9.01 11.93
N GLU A 148 -31.91 -8.16 11.45
CA GLU A 148 -33.34 -8.31 11.75
C GLU A 148 -33.94 -9.59 11.15
N PHE A 149 -33.38 -10.07 10.04
CA PHE A 149 -33.83 -11.25 9.32
C PHE A 149 -32.64 -12.12 8.89
N GLY A 150 -32.82 -13.44 8.97
CA GLY A 150 -31.84 -14.43 8.51
C GLY A 150 -30.93 -14.98 9.59
N GLN A 151 -30.27 -16.08 9.25
CA GLN A 151 -29.36 -16.79 10.16
C GLN A 151 -28.02 -16.04 10.26
N PHE A 152 -27.47 -15.94 11.47
CA PHE A 152 -26.17 -15.32 11.72
C PHE A 152 -25.37 -16.07 12.78
N ILE A 153 -24.08 -15.75 12.88
CA ILE A 153 -23.16 -16.40 13.82
C ILE A 153 -22.79 -15.39 14.90
N ALA A 154 -22.82 -15.80 16.17
CA ALA A 154 -22.19 -15.05 17.25
C ALA A 154 -21.13 -15.89 17.94
N LYS A 155 -20.00 -15.26 18.26
CA LYS A 155 -18.88 -15.86 18.96
C LYS A 155 -18.69 -15.26 20.34
N CYS A 156 -18.24 -16.08 21.28
CA CYS A 156 -17.79 -15.61 22.58
C CYS A 156 -16.33 -15.11 22.47
N LYS A 157 -16.09 -13.84 22.77
CA LYS A 157 -14.75 -13.24 22.89
C LYS A 157 -13.92 -13.89 24.00
N SER A 158 -14.57 -14.42 25.04
CA SER A 158 -13.88 -14.97 26.22
C SER A 158 -13.35 -16.39 26.03
N CYS A 159 -14.09 -17.26 25.32
CA CYS A 159 -13.72 -18.67 25.14
C CYS A 159 -13.65 -19.13 23.67
N GLY A 160 -14.02 -18.28 22.71
CA GLY A 160 -13.98 -18.60 21.29
C GLY A 160 -15.14 -19.47 20.77
N THR A 161 -16.03 -19.95 21.65
CA THR A 161 -17.19 -20.75 21.23
C THR A 161 -18.13 -19.94 20.33
N SER A 162 -18.54 -20.54 19.21
CA SER A 162 -19.44 -19.92 18.24
C SER A 162 -20.77 -20.66 18.20
N TYR A 163 -21.86 -19.90 18.08
CA TYR A 163 -23.22 -20.41 17.92
C TYR A 163 -23.86 -19.76 16.70
N VAL A 164 -24.74 -20.53 16.05
CA VAL A 164 -25.53 -20.06 14.93
C VAL A 164 -26.95 -19.77 15.44
N PHE A 165 -27.45 -18.59 15.13
CA PHE A 165 -28.77 -18.10 15.53
C PHE A 165 -29.63 -17.89 14.29
N GLU A 166 -30.87 -18.38 14.34
CA GLU A 166 -31.86 -18.25 13.27
C GLU A 166 -32.58 -16.90 13.30
N SER A 167 -32.51 -16.19 14.44
CA SER A 167 -33.12 -14.87 14.61
C SER A 167 -32.48 -14.07 15.75
N ARG A 168 -32.68 -12.75 15.72
CA ARG A 168 -32.26 -11.84 16.81
C ARG A 168 -32.89 -12.19 18.16
N GLN A 169 -34.15 -12.62 18.18
CA GLN A 169 -34.84 -13.01 19.41
C GLN A 169 -34.17 -14.21 20.09
N GLN A 170 -33.74 -15.21 19.31
CA GLN A 170 -33.02 -16.37 19.83
C GLN A 170 -31.68 -15.97 20.46
N TYR A 171 -30.97 -15.02 19.85
CA TYR A 171 -29.71 -14.49 20.37
C TYR A 171 -29.90 -13.70 21.68
N GLU A 172 -30.93 -12.86 21.76
CA GLU A 172 -31.22 -12.09 22.97
C GLU A 172 -31.63 -12.98 24.15
N GLN A 173 -32.43 -14.02 23.91
CA GLN A 173 -32.76 -15.03 24.92
C GLN A 173 -31.53 -15.80 25.40
N PHE A 174 -30.64 -16.17 24.49
CA PHE A 174 -29.40 -16.87 24.82
C PHE A 174 -28.45 -15.99 25.66
N LYS A 175 -28.41 -14.68 25.44
CA LYS A 175 -27.62 -13.73 26.25
C LYS A 175 -28.08 -13.63 27.71
N ALA A 176 -29.32 -14.02 28.03
CA ALA A 176 -29.84 -13.99 29.40
C ALA A 176 -29.27 -15.12 30.29
N ASN A 177 -28.93 -16.27 29.70
CA ASN A 177 -28.27 -17.37 30.41
C ASN A 177 -27.23 -18.11 29.52
N PRO A 178 -26.09 -17.48 29.22
CA PRO A 178 -25.08 -18.03 28.33
C PRO A 178 -24.27 -19.15 28.99
N GLY A 179 -24.44 -20.39 28.53
CA GLY A 179 -23.82 -21.58 29.12
C GLY A 179 -22.40 -21.91 28.65
N CYS A 180 -21.66 -21.00 27.98
CA CYS A 180 -20.39 -21.37 27.34
C CYS A 180 -19.14 -21.24 28.24
N CYS A 181 -19.09 -20.29 29.19
CA CYS A 181 -17.97 -20.11 30.12
C CYS A 181 -18.37 -19.21 31.32
N PRO A 182 -17.53 -19.09 32.38
CA PRO A 182 -17.84 -18.31 33.58
C PRO A 182 -18.02 -16.79 33.38
N SER A 183 -17.51 -16.23 32.28
CA SER A 183 -17.64 -14.80 31.96
C SER A 183 -17.76 -14.59 30.45
N PRO A 184 -18.91 -14.94 29.86
CA PRO A 184 -19.09 -14.93 28.42
C PRO A 184 -19.32 -13.52 27.87
N ALA A 185 -18.59 -13.17 26.81
CA ALA A 185 -18.71 -11.89 26.12
C ALA A 185 -19.04 -12.11 24.64
N TRP A 186 -20.29 -11.87 24.23
CA TRP A 186 -20.78 -12.24 22.90
C TRP A 186 -20.59 -11.13 21.86
N GLN A 187 -20.24 -11.51 20.64
CA GLN A 187 -20.15 -10.62 19.47
C GLN A 187 -20.67 -11.31 18.21
N VAL A 188 -21.49 -10.60 17.43
CA VAL A 188 -21.93 -11.04 16.09
C VAL A 188 -20.78 -10.94 15.10
N VAL A 189 -20.62 -11.98 14.28
CA VAL A 189 -19.55 -12.10 13.27
C VAL A 189 -20.01 -11.60 11.91
#